data_AF-A0A6N9GRE5-F1
#
_entry.id   AF-A0A6N9GRE5-F1
#
_cell.length_a   1.000
_cell.length_b   1.000
_cell.length_c   1.000
_cell.angle_alpha   90.00
_cell.angle_beta   90.00
_cell.angle_gamma   90.00
#
_symmetry.space_group_name_H-M   'P 1'
#
loop_
_entity.id
_entity.type
_entity.pdbx_description
1 polymer ?
#
loop_
_entity_poly.entity_id
_entity_poly.type
_entity_poly.pdbx_seq_one_letter_code
_entity_poly.pdbx_strand_id
1 'polypeptide(L)'
;MVFADLDDLAWLTDTPRSTMDDRLRRLRERKLVSSVAHSVGYEQPKRRRQRGPRYQRDRQRFFPTTKGIEAAAADLGMAPTEYWRRLPVHPQVFSEMIRRMDALAVIYDLAARVLSHTEYSSTKVDLFTSGPYDAMLRLDGGPAVGIVRVGRRQTANGFRGRWHGIVRDKDRWPAIVLIVTATATGWRHVYEIVAARPGPPAYCAREDQVWRTRRRVWGAPSDKESTVTSLRDIVRRLPSKRKRSPAAPRRHGESRIELYPEALPANSPAVRLKPAVKELLDVIGDWHLVSRMVLPGLADVSTQRVSQMLPVLTAQGLVKRLNLDKRPHYALSDRGLRYISGRDRVALRPKTWSVELKGPMGIFGGKMRDLYGDLDHTLTVLRLMSDLSKEVGRIQGYHLSDLDPPERALIRPNHQPDRTGIEPDAGGRLRYVTGSGTRWISFVLEYERDRITETRATSKVELYQAFLVSGHKWGANGPPLVLFVFDTREEELRFFEVAKALDSDIHRDIGVPFALSHLGQIKATGFLGRTWLMPVEGHADDRLYLDQFFADVRG
;
A
#
# COMPACT_ATOMS: atom_id res chain seq x y z
N MET A 1 13.12 -25.03 0.53
CA MET A 1 13.75 -25.98 -0.43
C MET A 1 13.77 -25.29 -1.78
N VAL A 2 14.95 -25.11 -2.38
CA VAL A 2 15.12 -24.40 -3.67
C VAL A 2 14.88 -25.38 -4.80
N PHE A 3 14.11 -25.00 -5.80
CA PHE A 3 13.72 -25.84 -6.94
C PHE A 3 14.14 -25.16 -8.25
N ALA A 4 15.07 -25.76 -8.99
CA ALA A 4 15.49 -25.30 -10.33
C ALA A 4 15.12 -26.35 -11.38
N ASP A 5 14.74 -25.93 -12.59
CA ASP A 5 14.56 -26.88 -13.69
C ASP A 5 15.87 -27.15 -14.46
N LEU A 6 15.81 -28.07 -15.41
CA LEU A 6 16.97 -28.53 -16.16
C LEU A 6 17.61 -27.40 -16.99
N ASP A 7 16.79 -26.51 -17.55
CA ASP A 7 17.26 -25.41 -18.40
C ASP A 7 17.91 -24.30 -17.57
N ASP A 8 17.32 -23.97 -16.42
CA ASP A 8 17.91 -23.06 -15.45
C ASP A 8 19.31 -23.52 -15.03
N LEU A 9 19.46 -24.82 -14.73
CA LEU A 9 20.73 -25.39 -14.29
C LEU A 9 21.76 -25.46 -15.42
N ALA A 10 21.35 -25.85 -16.64
CA ALA A 10 22.22 -25.90 -17.81
C ALA A 10 22.77 -24.51 -18.16
N TRP A 11 21.90 -23.50 -18.15
CA TRP A 11 22.28 -22.10 -18.41
C TRP A 11 23.19 -21.53 -17.31
N LEU A 12 22.86 -21.75 -16.03
CA LEU A 12 23.65 -21.25 -14.90
C LEU A 12 25.07 -21.82 -14.81
N THR A 13 25.29 -22.99 -15.40
CA THR A 13 26.57 -23.71 -15.33
C THR A 13 27.30 -23.76 -16.66
N ASP A 14 26.79 -23.04 -17.67
CA ASP A 14 27.29 -23.06 -19.05
C ASP A 14 27.54 -24.48 -19.57
N THR A 15 26.65 -25.41 -19.19
CA THR A 15 26.77 -26.84 -19.46
C THR A 15 25.67 -27.24 -20.45
N PRO A 16 25.99 -27.97 -21.53
CA PRO A 16 24.96 -28.45 -22.46
C PRO A 16 23.83 -29.20 -21.74
N ARG A 17 22.59 -28.93 -22.14
CA ARG A 17 21.38 -29.50 -21.51
C ARG A 17 21.44 -31.02 -21.37
N SER A 18 21.93 -31.73 -22.39
CA SER A 18 22.10 -33.19 -22.38
C SER A 18 23.07 -33.65 -21.28
N THR A 19 24.20 -32.96 -21.14
CA THR A 19 25.21 -33.21 -20.12
C THR A 19 24.67 -32.93 -18.71
N MET A 20 23.84 -31.89 -18.56
CA MET A 20 23.18 -31.57 -17.29
C MET A 20 22.13 -32.63 -16.90
N ASP A 21 21.34 -33.14 -17.86
CA ASP A 21 20.35 -34.20 -17.61
C ASP A 21 21.02 -35.48 -17.11
N ASP A 22 22.11 -35.89 -17.77
CA ASP A 22 22.92 -37.04 -17.36
C ASP A 22 23.57 -36.85 -15.98
N ARG A 23 24.01 -35.63 -15.67
CA ARG A 23 24.55 -35.28 -14.35
C ARG A 23 23.49 -35.40 -13.27
N LEU A 24 22.30 -34.83 -13.47
CA LEU A 24 21.20 -34.87 -12.50
C LEU A 24 20.67 -36.29 -12.30
N ARG A 25 20.64 -37.11 -13.35
CA ARG A 25 20.31 -38.54 -13.26
C ARG A 25 21.26 -39.29 -12.32
N ARG A 26 22.57 -39.14 -12.51
CA ARG A 26 23.59 -39.76 -11.66
C ARG A 26 23.51 -39.27 -10.21
N LEU A 27 23.27 -37.98 -10.00
CA LEU A 27 23.09 -37.41 -8.66
C LEU A 27 21.82 -37.94 -7.98
N ARG A 28 20.75 -38.19 -8.74
CA ARG A 28 19.51 -38.79 -8.22
C ARG A 28 19.66 -40.26 -7.87
N GLU A 29 20.36 -41.04 -8.71
CA GLU A 29 20.72 -42.44 -8.41
C GLU A 29 21.51 -42.55 -7.10
N ARG A 30 22.38 -41.56 -6.83
CA ARG A 30 23.13 -41.45 -5.56
C ARG A 30 22.33 -40.87 -4.39
N LYS A 31 21.05 -40.54 -4.60
CA LYS A 31 20.16 -39.87 -3.63
C LYS A 31 20.69 -38.52 -3.12
N LEU A 32 21.55 -37.84 -3.89
CA LEU A 32 22.09 -36.52 -3.57
C LEU A 32 21.18 -35.39 -4.07
N VAL A 33 20.42 -35.67 -5.12
CA VAL A 33 19.40 -34.77 -5.67
C VAL A 33 18.07 -35.50 -5.74
N SER A 34 16.99 -34.81 -5.41
CA SER A 34 15.63 -35.29 -5.62
C SER A 34 14.94 -34.41 -6.65
N SER A 35 13.89 -34.95 -7.27
CA SER A 35 13.14 -34.28 -8.31
C SER A 35 11.65 -34.37 -8.03
N VAL A 36 10.93 -33.26 -8.17
CA VAL A 36 9.46 -33.26 -8.19
C VAL A 36 9.04 -32.95 -9.63
N ALA A 37 8.17 -33.78 -10.19
CA ALA A 37 7.56 -33.49 -11.49
C ALA A 37 6.67 -32.25 -11.35
N HIS A 38 7.02 -31.17 -12.04
CA HIS A 38 6.20 -29.97 -12.09
C HIS A 38 5.30 -30.04 -13.32
N SER A 39 3.99 -30.01 -13.12
CA SER A 39 3.03 -29.75 -14.19
C SER A 39 2.77 -28.24 -14.25
N VAL A 40 3.65 -27.47 -14.89
CA VAL A 40 3.43 -26.04 -15.20
C VAL A 40 3.13 -25.91 -16.69
N GLY A 41 1.94 -25.41 -17.00
CA GLY A 41 1.42 -25.26 -18.35
C GLY A 41 2.08 -24.09 -19.08
N TYR A 42 3.17 -24.36 -19.79
CA TYR A 42 3.42 -23.70 -21.07
C TYR A 42 2.79 -24.56 -22.16
N GLU A 43 1.60 -24.20 -22.63
CA GLU A 43 1.11 -24.65 -23.94
C GLU A 43 1.36 -23.52 -24.94
N GLN A 44 2.31 -23.73 -25.86
CA GLN A 44 2.32 -23.03 -27.13
C GLN A 44 1.11 -23.48 -27.98
N PRO A 45 0.63 -22.65 -28.92
CA PRO A 45 -0.57 -22.93 -29.68
C PRO A 45 -0.39 -24.16 -30.58
N LYS A 46 -1.31 -25.11 -30.46
CA LYS A 46 -1.78 -26.03 -31.52
C LYS A 46 -0.71 -26.51 -32.52
N ARG A 47 0.11 -27.49 -32.11
CA ARG A 47 0.45 -28.63 -33.00
C ARG A 47 0.31 -29.93 -32.23
N ARG A 48 -0.88 -30.53 -32.34
CA ARG A 48 -1.15 -31.93 -32.03
C ARG A 48 -0.19 -32.81 -32.85
N ARG A 49 0.65 -33.59 -32.18
CA ARG A 49 0.85 -35.04 -32.37
C ARG A 49 2.08 -35.49 -31.56
N GLN A 50 1.87 -36.52 -30.74
CA GLN A 50 2.87 -37.38 -30.07
C GLN A 50 4.01 -36.66 -29.32
N ARG A 51 3.90 -36.51 -27.99
CA ARG A 51 5.08 -36.24 -27.14
C ARG A 51 5.13 -37.27 -26.01
N GLY A 52 6.01 -38.25 -26.16
CA GLY A 52 6.23 -39.36 -25.22
C GLY A 52 6.95 -38.94 -23.91
N PRO A 53 7.44 -39.90 -23.11
CA PRO A 53 7.96 -39.68 -21.75
C PRO A 53 9.11 -38.66 -21.60
N ARG A 54 9.74 -38.23 -22.71
CA ARG A 54 10.70 -37.13 -22.74
C ARG A 54 10.08 -35.79 -22.30
N TYR A 55 8.82 -35.51 -22.62
CA TYR A 55 8.17 -34.22 -22.31
C TYR A 55 7.85 -34.03 -20.82
N GLN A 56 7.67 -35.12 -20.08
CA GLN A 56 7.52 -35.08 -18.62
C GLN A 56 8.87 -34.93 -17.89
N ARG A 57 9.99 -35.34 -18.50
CA ARG A 57 11.34 -35.15 -17.94
C ARG A 57 11.76 -33.68 -17.99
N ASP A 58 11.37 -32.98 -19.05
CA ASP A 58 11.69 -31.56 -19.27
C ASP A 58 11.04 -30.59 -18.27
N ARG A 59 10.12 -31.07 -17.41
CA ARG A 59 9.44 -30.25 -16.39
C ARG A 59 9.72 -30.70 -14.96
N GLN A 60 10.74 -31.54 -14.75
CA GLN A 60 11.17 -31.91 -13.40
C GLN A 60 11.97 -30.77 -12.79
N ARG A 61 11.61 -30.38 -11.56
CA ARG A 61 12.43 -29.47 -10.77
C ARG A 61 13.26 -30.25 -9.78
N PHE A 62 14.55 -29.96 -9.78
CA PHE A 62 15.55 -30.63 -8.98
C PHE A 62 15.87 -29.80 -7.73
N PHE A 63 16.10 -30.50 -6.63
CA PHE A 63 16.51 -29.92 -5.36
C PHE A 63 17.50 -30.86 -4.66
N PRO A 64 18.51 -30.33 -3.96
CA PRO A 64 19.45 -31.19 -3.25
C PRO A 64 18.77 -31.82 -2.02
N THR A 65 19.09 -33.09 -1.75
CA THR A 65 18.67 -33.79 -0.53
C THR A 65 19.59 -33.40 0.63
N THR A 66 19.21 -33.72 1.88
CA THR A 66 20.09 -33.54 3.04
C THR A 66 21.48 -34.14 2.81
N LYS A 67 21.53 -35.38 2.28
CA LYS A 67 22.77 -36.07 1.92
C LYS A 67 23.55 -35.35 0.81
N GLY A 68 22.86 -34.76 -0.16
CA GLY A 68 23.49 -33.96 -1.21
C GLY A 68 24.09 -32.65 -0.71
N ILE A 69 23.45 -32.02 0.27
CA ILE A 69 23.97 -30.81 0.91
C ILE A 69 25.19 -31.14 1.77
N GLU A 70 25.14 -32.23 2.53
CA GLU A 70 26.28 -32.70 3.33
C GLU A 70 27.48 -33.04 2.45
N ALA A 71 27.27 -33.72 1.32
CA ALA A 71 28.33 -34.03 0.36
C ALA A 71 28.92 -32.78 -0.29
N ALA A 72 28.07 -31.83 -0.73
CA ALA A 72 28.53 -30.59 -1.35
C ALA A 72 29.24 -29.65 -0.35
N ALA A 73 28.84 -29.67 0.91
CA ALA A 73 29.53 -28.96 1.98
C ALA A 73 30.91 -29.56 2.25
N ALA A 74 31.00 -30.89 2.32
CA ALA A 74 32.26 -31.60 2.50
C ALA A 74 33.26 -31.34 1.37
N ASP A 75 32.80 -31.35 0.11
CA ASP A 75 33.65 -31.07 -1.08
C ASP A 75 34.24 -29.65 -1.06
N LEU A 76 33.58 -28.70 -0.40
CA LEU A 76 34.04 -27.32 -0.26
C LEU A 76 34.80 -27.06 1.05
N GLY A 77 35.06 -28.11 1.85
CA GLY A 77 35.70 -27.98 3.16
C GLY A 77 34.88 -27.19 4.17
N MET A 78 33.55 -27.18 4.03
CA MET A 78 32.63 -26.40 4.86
C MET A 78 31.71 -27.31 5.69
N ALA A 79 31.28 -26.83 6.86
CA ALA A 79 30.20 -27.48 7.58
C ALA A 79 28.87 -27.34 6.80
N PRO A 80 27.93 -28.32 6.84
CA PRO A 80 26.64 -28.21 6.15
C PRO A 80 25.83 -26.96 6.54
N THR A 81 25.93 -26.54 7.80
CA THR A 81 25.33 -25.29 8.31
C THR A 81 26.00 -24.04 7.75
N GLU A 82 27.30 -24.10 7.47
CA GLU A 82 28.06 -23.03 6.83
C GLU A 82 27.77 -22.95 5.33
N TYR A 83 27.62 -24.10 4.66
CA TYR A 83 27.19 -24.21 3.26
C TYR A 83 25.84 -23.53 3.01
N TRP A 84 24.84 -23.75 3.89
CA TRP A 84 23.54 -23.06 3.82
C TRP A 84 23.63 -21.54 4.03
N ARG A 85 24.63 -21.08 4.78
CA ARG A 85 24.83 -19.65 5.08
C ARG A 85 25.62 -18.94 3.98
N ARG A 86 26.57 -19.63 3.35
CA ARG A 86 27.51 -19.05 2.37
C ARG A 86 27.08 -19.27 0.92
N LEU A 87 26.25 -20.28 0.62
CA LEU A 87 25.79 -20.58 -0.75
C LEU A 87 24.25 -20.56 -0.88
N PRO A 88 23.69 -19.95 -1.93
CA PRO A 88 22.45 -19.21 -1.79
C PRO A 88 21.19 -20.05 -1.99
N VAL A 89 20.20 -19.80 -1.11
CA VAL A 89 18.79 -19.75 -1.51
C VAL A 89 18.71 -18.91 -2.78
N HIS A 90 18.07 -19.40 -3.86
CA HIS A 90 17.97 -18.69 -5.15
C HIS A 90 17.89 -17.16 -4.91
N PRO A 91 18.85 -16.35 -5.39
CA PRO A 91 19.01 -14.97 -4.96
C PRO A 91 17.72 -14.15 -5.02
N GLN A 92 16.85 -14.42 -6.00
CA GLN A 92 15.53 -13.81 -6.11
C GLN A 92 14.58 -14.18 -4.96
N VAL A 93 14.57 -15.44 -4.51
CA VAL A 93 13.73 -15.93 -3.39
C VAL A 93 14.24 -15.37 -2.08
N PHE A 94 15.56 -15.40 -1.85
CA PHE A 94 16.17 -14.77 -0.68
C PHE A 94 15.91 -13.26 -0.65
N SER A 95 16.05 -12.59 -1.81
CA SER A 95 15.76 -11.17 -1.95
C SER A 95 14.29 -10.83 -1.75
N GLU A 96 13.37 -11.70 -2.20
CA GLU A 96 11.94 -11.57 -1.90
C GLU A 96 11.66 -11.75 -0.41
N MET A 97 12.28 -12.75 0.23
CA MET A 97 12.13 -12.98 1.68
C MET A 97 12.66 -11.81 2.51
N ILE A 98 13.82 -11.25 2.17
CA ILE A 98 14.38 -10.08 2.85
C ILE A 98 13.50 -8.85 2.63
N ARG A 99 13.09 -8.57 1.38
CA ARG A 99 12.18 -7.45 1.07
C ARG A 99 10.88 -7.54 1.85
N ARG A 100 10.38 -8.76 2.03
CA ARG A 100 9.11 -9.05 2.70
C ARG A 100 9.27 -9.46 4.15
N MET A 101 10.41 -9.24 4.80
CA MET A 101 10.66 -9.81 6.13
C MET A 101 9.60 -9.37 7.16
N ASP A 102 9.13 -8.11 7.12
CA ASP A 102 8.05 -7.64 8.00
C ASP A 102 6.71 -8.28 7.62
N ALA A 103 6.44 -8.41 6.32
CA ALA A 103 5.26 -9.07 5.79
C ALA A 103 5.17 -10.53 6.22
N LEU A 104 6.30 -11.24 6.12
CA LEU A 104 6.44 -12.62 6.55
C LEU A 104 6.27 -12.71 8.06
N ALA A 105 6.84 -11.79 8.84
CA ALA A 105 6.65 -11.75 10.28
C ALA A 105 5.18 -11.60 10.66
N VAL A 106 4.42 -10.70 10.01
CA VAL A 106 2.96 -10.58 10.19
C VAL A 106 2.25 -11.90 9.83
N ILE A 107 2.57 -12.49 8.68
CA ILE A 107 1.94 -13.72 8.19
C ILE A 107 2.18 -14.88 9.15
N TYR A 108 3.41 -15.06 9.63
CA TYR A 108 3.78 -16.14 10.55
C TYR A 108 3.21 -15.92 11.95
N ASP A 109 3.20 -14.69 12.47
CA ASP A 109 2.54 -14.35 13.73
C ASP A 109 1.02 -14.62 13.65
N LEU A 110 0.36 -14.19 12.57
CA LEU A 110 -1.04 -14.52 12.32
C LEU A 110 -1.28 -16.03 12.20
N ALA A 111 -0.40 -16.75 11.51
CA ALA A 111 -0.50 -18.21 11.38
C ALA A 111 -0.41 -18.92 12.73
N ALA A 112 0.54 -18.49 13.58
CA ALA A 112 0.70 -19.02 14.93
C ALA A 112 -0.53 -18.72 15.80
N ARG A 113 -1.06 -17.48 15.74
CA ARG A 113 -2.25 -17.08 16.50
C ARG A 113 -3.51 -17.81 16.03
N VAL A 114 -3.70 -17.98 14.72
CA VAL A 114 -4.78 -18.79 14.16
C VAL A 114 -4.68 -20.22 14.71
N LEU A 115 -3.52 -20.86 14.62
CA LEU A 115 -3.31 -22.22 15.14
C LEU A 115 -3.65 -22.31 16.64
N SER A 116 -3.16 -21.36 17.45
CA SER A 116 -3.38 -21.31 18.91
C SER A 116 -4.85 -21.15 19.33
N HIS A 117 -5.72 -20.77 18.39
CA HIS A 117 -7.15 -20.57 18.63
C HIS A 117 -8.03 -21.63 17.95
N THR A 118 -7.42 -22.68 17.40
CA THR A 118 -8.12 -23.79 16.74
C THR A 118 -7.89 -25.14 17.42
N GLU A 119 -8.75 -26.10 17.07
CA GLU A 119 -8.57 -27.54 17.39
C GLU A 119 -7.58 -28.27 16.46
N TYR A 120 -6.96 -27.56 15.50
CA TYR A 120 -6.02 -28.16 14.56
C TYR A 120 -4.63 -28.26 15.19
N SER A 121 -3.93 -29.35 14.89
CA SER A 121 -2.62 -29.69 15.47
C SER A 121 -1.45 -29.06 14.71
N SER A 122 -1.62 -28.77 13.42
CA SER A 122 -0.59 -28.13 12.60
C SER A 122 -1.19 -27.27 11.49
N THR A 123 -0.36 -26.37 10.97
CA THR A 123 -0.68 -25.56 9.79
C THR A 123 0.43 -25.63 8.76
N LYS A 124 0.06 -25.59 7.47
CA LYS A 124 0.99 -25.32 6.37
C LYS A 124 0.75 -23.92 5.84
N VAL A 125 1.81 -23.11 5.79
CA VAL A 125 1.78 -21.76 5.20
C VAL A 125 2.27 -21.85 3.77
N ASP A 126 1.38 -21.71 2.79
CA ASP A 126 1.75 -21.52 1.39
C ASP A 126 1.90 -20.00 1.12
N LEU A 127 3.12 -19.56 0.82
CA LEU A 127 3.42 -18.16 0.47
C LEU A 127 3.30 -17.93 -1.03
N PHE A 128 2.77 -16.78 -1.42
CA PHE A 128 2.55 -16.43 -2.83
C PHE A 128 3.37 -15.20 -3.24
N THR A 129 4.07 -15.32 -4.37
CA THR A 129 4.78 -14.20 -5.00
C THR A 129 3.86 -13.39 -5.91
N SER A 130 2.83 -14.04 -6.50
CA SER A 130 1.81 -13.48 -7.40
C SER A 130 0.40 -14.07 -7.11
N GLY A 131 -0.66 -13.48 -7.69
CA GLY A 131 -2.06 -13.91 -7.47
C GLY A 131 -2.89 -13.13 -6.42
N PRO A 132 -4.07 -13.63 -6.02
CA PRO A 132 -4.98 -12.90 -5.15
C PRO A 132 -4.56 -12.82 -3.68
N TYR A 133 -3.82 -13.81 -3.16
CA TYR A 133 -3.40 -13.92 -1.76
C TYR A 133 -1.91 -13.65 -1.59
N ASP A 134 -1.48 -13.25 -0.39
CA ASP A 134 -0.06 -13.21 0.00
C ASP A 134 0.36 -14.50 0.69
N ALA A 135 -0.55 -15.10 1.46
CA ALA A 135 -0.40 -16.42 2.03
C ALA A 135 -1.73 -17.17 2.11
N MET A 136 -1.64 -18.50 2.18
CA MET A 136 -2.75 -19.37 2.49
C MET A 136 -2.33 -20.29 3.63
N LEU A 137 -3.06 -20.25 4.74
CA LEU A 137 -2.88 -21.18 5.85
C LEU A 137 -3.77 -22.38 5.61
N ARG A 138 -3.19 -23.57 5.54
CA ARG A 138 -3.93 -24.83 5.46
C ARG A 138 -3.88 -25.50 6.82
N LEU A 139 -5.04 -25.66 7.45
CA LEU A 139 -5.18 -26.34 8.72
C LEU A 139 -5.28 -27.85 8.46
N ASP A 140 -4.58 -28.66 9.26
CA ASP A 140 -4.47 -30.10 9.02
C ASP A 140 -5.84 -30.81 9.06
N GLY A 141 -6.23 -31.45 7.95
CA GLY A 141 -7.55 -32.05 7.77
C GLY A 141 -8.73 -31.05 7.83
N GLY A 142 -8.46 -29.75 7.68
CA GLY A 142 -9.42 -28.66 7.90
C GLY A 142 -9.53 -27.66 6.75
N PRO A 143 -10.17 -26.50 7.01
CA PRO A 143 -10.34 -25.44 6.04
C PRO A 143 -9.04 -24.65 5.80
N ALA A 144 -9.06 -23.82 4.75
CA ALA A 144 -7.99 -22.88 4.45
C ALA A 144 -8.36 -21.46 4.89
N VAL A 145 -7.37 -20.69 5.33
CA VAL A 145 -7.47 -19.27 5.69
C VAL A 145 -6.61 -18.45 4.73
N GLY A 146 -7.23 -17.58 3.94
CA GLY A 146 -6.52 -16.68 3.04
C GLY A 146 -5.98 -15.46 3.79
N ILE A 147 -4.76 -15.04 3.52
CA ILE A 147 -4.19 -13.79 4.02
C ILE A 147 -3.89 -12.86 2.85
N VAL A 148 -4.39 -11.63 2.95
CA VAL A 148 -4.17 -10.56 1.98
C VAL A 148 -3.62 -9.36 2.73
N ARG A 149 -2.43 -8.88 2.36
CA ARG A 149 -1.93 -7.59 2.84
C ARG A 149 -2.20 -6.51 1.81
N VAL A 150 -2.53 -5.33 2.31
CA VAL A 150 -2.69 -4.11 1.54
C VAL A 150 -1.63 -3.12 1.99
N GLY A 151 -0.51 -3.12 1.25
CA GLY A 151 0.62 -2.24 1.50
C GLY A 151 0.29 -0.77 1.28
N ARG A 152 1.12 0.13 1.79
CA ARG A 152 0.88 1.59 1.78
C ARG A 152 0.76 2.18 0.37
N ARG A 153 1.45 1.59 -0.61
CA ARG A 153 1.37 1.98 -2.03
C ARG A 153 0.23 1.31 -2.80
N GLN A 154 -0.50 0.37 -2.20
CA GLN A 154 -1.53 -0.36 -2.91
C GLN A 154 -2.79 0.50 -3.04
N THR A 155 -3.09 0.93 -4.26
CA THR A 155 -4.30 1.71 -4.54
C THR A 155 -5.57 0.86 -4.46
N ALA A 156 -6.73 1.52 -4.32
CA ALA A 156 -8.05 0.92 -4.45
C ALA A 156 -8.21 0.02 -5.69
N ASN A 157 -7.79 0.47 -6.89
CA ASN A 157 -7.92 -0.33 -8.11
C ASN A 157 -7.05 -1.60 -8.08
N GLY A 158 -5.83 -1.49 -7.56
CA GLY A 158 -4.93 -2.64 -7.41
C GLY A 158 -5.48 -3.68 -6.41
N PHE A 159 -6.08 -3.24 -5.30
CA PHE A 159 -6.77 -4.14 -4.39
C PHE A 159 -8.05 -4.72 -5.01
N ARG A 160 -8.85 -3.90 -5.72
CA ARG A 160 -10.06 -4.34 -6.44
C ARG A 160 -9.75 -5.45 -7.44
N GLY A 161 -8.65 -5.36 -8.18
CA GLY A 161 -8.20 -6.43 -9.08
C GLY A 161 -7.91 -7.75 -8.34
N ARG A 162 -7.23 -7.68 -7.19
CA ARG A 162 -6.98 -8.87 -6.33
C ARG A 162 -8.28 -9.43 -5.76
N TRP A 163 -9.16 -8.57 -5.24
CA TRP A 163 -10.45 -8.97 -4.70
C TRP A 163 -11.35 -9.59 -5.78
N HIS A 164 -11.36 -9.02 -6.98
CA HIS A 164 -12.03 -9.62 -8.13
C HIS A 164 -11.51 -11.02 -8.42
N GLY A 165 -10.18 -11.22 -8.36
CA GLY A 165 -9.56 -12.54 -8.47
C GLY A 165 -9.99 -13.52 -7.39
N ILE A 166 -10.21 -13.05 -6.16
CA ILE A 166 -10.75 -13.86 -5.05
C ILE A 166 -12.21 -14.26 -5.34
N VAL A 167 -13.05 -13.28 -5.69
CA VAL A 167 -14.50 -13.50 -5.85
C VAL A 167 -14.83 -14.36 -7.07
N ARG A 168 -13.98 -14.36 -8.10
CA ARG A 168 -14.23 -15.06 -9.38
C ARG A 168 -14.35 -16.58 -9.23
N ASP A 169 -13.67 -17.19 -8.25
CA ASP A 169 -13.55 -18.66 -8.14
C ASP A 169 -14.18 -19.17 -6.84
N LYS A 170 -15.52 -19.21 -6.81
CA LYS A 170 -16.33 -19.55 -5.61
C LYS A 170 -15.99 -20.91 -5.02
N ASP A 171 -15.74 -21.90 -5.86
CA ASP A 171 -15.45 -23.27 -5.43
C ASP A 171 -14.09 -23.41 -4.74
N ARG A 172 -13.24 -22.38 -4.85
CA ARG A 172 -11.88 -22.35 -4.29
C ARG A 172 -11.71 -21.35 -3.16
N TRP A 173 -12.82 -20.80 -2.67
CA TRP A 173 -12.79 -19.85 -1.57
C TRP A 173 -12.18 -20.47 -0.30
N PRO A 174 -11.24 -19.76 0.37
CA PRO A 174 -10.91 -20.11 1.73
C PRO A 174 -12.13 -19.90 2.63
N ALA A 175 -12.18 -20.59 3.76
CA ALA A 175 -13.30 -20.47 4.70
C ALA A 175 -13.41 -19.03 5.24
N ILE A 176 -12.28 -18.36 5.40
CA ILE A 176 -12.20 -16.94 5.74
C ILE A 176 -11.02 -16.28 5.01
N VAL A 177 -11.10 -14.96 4.81
CA VAL A 177 -9.99 -14.11 4.33
C VAL A 177 -9.65 -13.08 5.40
N LEU A 178 -8.40 -13.05 5.83
CA LEU A 178 -7.84 -12.02 6.71
C LEU A 178 -7.14 -10.97 5.86
N ILE A 179 -7.61 -9.74 5.93
CA ILE A 179 -7.07 -8.59 5.21
C ILE A 179 -6.34 -7.69 6.21
N VAL A 180 -5.06 -7.42 5.95
CA VAL A 180 -4.22 -6.56 6.79
C VAL A 180 -3.86 -5.31 6.02
N THR A 181 -4.27 -4.13 6.51
CA THR A 181 -4.00 -2.85 5.82
C THR A 181 -2.91 -2.06 6.53
N ALA A 182 -2.05 -1.41 5.75
CA ALA A 182 -1.00 -0.55 6.33
C ALA A 182 -1.55 0.76 6.92
N THR A 183 -2.69 1.27 6.41
CA THR A 183 -3.25 2.58 6.78
C THR A 183 -4.76 2.53 7.06
N ALA A 184 -5.30 3.56 7.71
CA ALA A 184 -6.74 3.69 7.94
C ALA A 184 -7.51 3.97 6.62
N THR A 185 -6.95 4.80 5.75
CA THR A 185 -7.49 5.05 4.40
C THR A 185 -7.56 3.75 3.59
N GLY A 186 -6.49 2.93 3.65
CA GLY A 186 -6.49 1.59 3.05
C GLY A 186 -7.56 0.67 3.62
N TRP A 187 -7.81 0.73 4.93
CA TRP A 187 -8.89 -0.01 5.59
C TRP A 187 -10.28 0.37 5.05
N ARG A 188 -10.57 1.67 4.88
CA ARG A 188 -11.83 2.15 4.30
C ARG A 188 -12.02 1.70 2.85
N HIS A 189 -11.00 1.89 2.01
CA HIS A 189 -11.06 1.43 0.61
C HIS A 189 -11.30 -0.08 0.49
N VAL A 190 -10.64 -0.87 1.35
CA VAL A 190 -10.89 -2.32 1.41
C VAL A 190 -12.33 -2.60 1.78
N TYR A 191 -12.86 -1.91 2.79
CA TYR A 191 -14.25 -2.07 3.24
C TYR A 191 -15.23 -1.81 2.08
N GLU A 192 -15.10 -0.68 1.39
CA GLU A 192 -15.95 -0.31 0.25
C GLU A 192 -15.87 -1.34 -0.89
N ILE A 193 -14.65 -1.76 -1.25
CA ILE A 193 -14.42 -2.71 -2.35
C ILE A 193 -15.02 -4.08 -2.04
N VAL A 194 -14.88 -4.55 -0.79
CA VAL A 194 -15.42 -5.85 -0.38
C VAL A 194 -16.93 -5.80 -0.23
N ALA A 195 -17.49 -4.72 0.34
CA ALA A 195 -18.93 -4.52 0.48
C ALA A 195 -19.64 -4.43 -0.89
N ALA A 196 -19.05 -3.70 -1.84
CA ALA A 196 -19.60 -3.55 -3.20
C ALA A 196 -19.62 -4.87 -4.00
N ARG A 197 -18.79 -5.84 -3.63
CA ARG A 197 -18.72 -7.14 -4.29
C ARG A 197 -18.48 -8.25 -3.27
N PRO A 198 -19.54 -8.75 -2.61
CA PRO A 198 -19.41 -9.78 -1.58
C PRO A 198 -18.71 -11.04 -2.08
N GLY A 199 -17.85 -11.60 -1.21
CA GLY A 199 -17.00 -12.76 -1.50
C GLY A 199 -16.98 -13.73 -0.31
N PRO A 200 -15.89 -14.50 -0.12
CA PRO A 200 -15.75 -15.30 1.10
C PRO A 200 -15.77 -14.40 2.34
N PRO A 201 -16.15 -14.92 3.53
CA PRO A 201 -16.14 -14.15 4.77
C PRO A 201 -14.78 -13.47 4.99
N ALA A 202 -14.75 -12.15 4.91
CA ALA A 202 -13.54 -11.35 5.02
C ALA A 202 -13.51 -10.60 6.36
N TYR A 203 -12.32 -10.38 6.90
CA TYR A 203 -12.12 -9.56 8.09
C TYR A 203 -10.89 -8.69 7.88
N CYS A 204 -11.03 -7.40 8.15
CA CYS A 204 -10.01 -6.39 7.89
C CYS A 204 -9.49 -5.78 9.20
N ALA A 205 -8.18 -5.71 9.35
CA ALA A 205 -7.52 -5.05 10.48
C ALA A 205 -6.30 -4.24 10.01
N ARG A 206 -5.91 -3.22 10.77
CA ARG A 206 -4.68 -2.48 10.50
C ARG A 206 -3.44 -3.21 11.02
N GLU A 207 -2.34 -3.14 10.30
CA GLU A 207 -1.08 -3.84 10.63
C GLU A 207 -0.58 -3.48 12.04
N ASP A 208 -0.59 -2.19 12.41
CA ASP A 208 -0.17 -1.71 13.73
C ASP A 208 -1.04 -2.25 14.88
N GLN A 209 -2.33 -2.49 14.61
CA GLN A 209 -3.27 -3.06 15.58
C GLN A 209 -3.12 -4.57 15.72
N VAL A 210 -2.80 -5.27 14.63
CA VAL A 210 -2.51 -6.71 14.63
C VAL A 210 -1.29 -7.01 15.51
N TRP A 211 -0.25 -6.18 15.45
CA TRP A 211 0.94 -6.34 16.28
C TRP A 211 0.68 -6.14 17.78
N ARG A 212 -0.15 -5.16 18.15
CA ARG A 212 -0.32 -4.69 19.55
C ARG A 212 -1.24 -5.55 20.44
N THR A 213 -1.47 -6.82 20.11
CA THR A 213 -2.20 -7.83 20.94
C THR A 213 -3.62 -7.45 21.40
N ARG A 214 -4.24 -6.38 20.87
CA ARG A 214 -5.59 -5.99 21.28
C ARG A 214 -6.61 -7.05 20.85
N ARG A 215 -7.46 -7.45 21.80
CA ARG A 215 -8.39 -8.58 21.60
C ARG A 215 -9.44 -8.34 20.54
N ARG A 216 -9.82 -7.10 20.21
CA ARG A 216 -10.82 -6.80 19.16
C ARG A 216 -10.29 -5.73 18.21
N VAL A 217 -9.82 -6.13 17.04
CA VAL A 217 -9.26 -5.23 16.01
C VAL A 217 -9.74 -5.56 14.59
N TRP A 218 -10.51 -6.65 14.43
CA TRP A 218 -10.93 -7.12 13.12
C TRP A 218 -12.36 -6.69 12.82
N GLY A 219 -12.57 -5.91 11.76
CA GLY A 219 -13.90 -5.54 11.27
C GLY A 219 -14.35 -6.44 10.12
N ALA A 220 -15.61 -6.85 10.11
CA ALA A 220 -16.22 -7.51 8.95
C ALA A 220 -16.64 -6.41 7.93
N PRO A 221 -16.20 -6.48 6.67
CA PRO A 221 -16.53 -5.49 5.64
C PRO A 221 -17.90 -5.71 5.00
N SER A 222 -18.88 -6.25 5.74
CA SER A 222 -20.15 -6.71 5.18
C SER A 222 -21.39 -5.98 5.67
N ASP A 223 -21.38 -5.32 6.85
CA ASP A 223 -22.52 -4.52 7.34
C ASP A 223 -22.07 -3.58 8.47
N LYS A 224 -22.42 -2.29 8.34
CA LYS A 224 -22.22 -1.17 9.29
C LYS A 224 -20.86 -1.14 10.02
N GLU A 225 -20.12 -0.05 9.85
CA GLU A 225 -18.75 0.27 10.33
C GLU A 225 -18.31 -0.08 11.79
N SER A 226 -19.09 -0.77 12.62
CA SER A 226 -18.90 -0.77 14.08
C SER A 226 -18.65 -2.12 14.75
N THR A 227 -18.82 -3.28 14.11
CA THR A 227 -18.63 -4.56 14.83
C THR A 227 -17.20 -5.08 14.72
N VAL A 228 -16.32 -4.57 15.58
CA VAL A 228 -14.95 -5.06 15.74
C VAL A 228 -14.95 -6.35 16.58
N THR A 229 -14.34 -7.41 16.07
CA THR A 229 -14.28 -8.73 16.70
C THR A 229 -12.84 -9.20 16.96
N SER A 230 -12.71 -10.29 17.71
CA SER A 230 -11.43 -10.92 18.02
C SER A 230 -11.03 -11.94 16.96
N LEU A 231 -9.71 -12.14 16.80
CA LEU A 231 -9.20 -13.22 15.94
C LEU A 231 -9.72 -14.58 16.41
N ARG A 232 -9.82 -14.79 17.74
CA ARG A 232 -10.39 -16.01 18.33
C ARG A 232 -11.83 -16.24 17.88
N ASP A 233 -12.65 -15.19 17.89
CA ASP A 233 -14.07 -15.29 17.50
C ASP A 233 -14.23 -15.47 15.98
N ILE A 234 -13.34 -14.90 15.18
CA ILE A 234 -13.26 -15.17 13.73
C ILE A 234 -12.92 -16.63 13.49
N VAL A 235 -11.88 -17.13 14.15
CA VAL A 235 -11.36 -18.48 13.98
C VAL A 235 -12.38 -19.54 14.46
N ARG A 236 -13.19 -19.24 15.48
CA ARG A 236 -14.32 -20.08 15.91
C ARG A 236 -15.40 -20.27 14.84
N ARG A 237 -15.47 -19.39 13.83
CA ARG A 237 -16.40 -19.52 12.69
C ARG A 237 -15.88 -20.49 11.63
N LEU A 238 -14.64 -20.98 11.75
CA LEU A 238 -14.13 -21.98 10.85
C LEU A 238 -14.91 -23.30 11.02
N PRO A 239 -15.28 -23.98 9.92
CA PRO A 239 -15.94 -25.28 10.01
C PRO A 239 -15.04 -26.30 10.74
N SER A 240 -15.63 -27.08 11.65
CA SER A 240 -14.92 -28.07 12.47
C SER A 240 -14.40 -29.26 11.64
N LYS A 241 -13.41 -29.99 12.16
CA LYS A 241 -12.80 -31.19 11.52
C LYS A 241 -13.83 -32.21 10.99
N ARG A 242 -15.01 -32.30 11.62
CA ARG A 242 -16.05 -33.29 11.28
C ARG A 242 -16.87 -32.92 10.04
N LYS A 243 -16.92 -31.64 9.64
CA LYS A 243 -17.58 -31.21 8.41
C LYS A 243 -16.51 -31.02 7.34
N ARG A 244 -16.36 -32.01 6.45
CA ARG A 244 -15.55 -31.86 5.23
C ARG A 244 -16.00 -30.60 4.49
N SER A 245 -15.23 -29.53 4.58
CA SER A 245 -15.34 -28.44 3.61
C SER A 245 -15.04 -29.01 2.22
N PRO A 246 -15.62 -28.44 1.15
CA PRO A 246 -15.23 -28.80 -0.22
C PRO A 246 -13.71 -28.82 -0.33
N ALA A 247 -13.20 -29.85 -0.99
CA ALA A 247 -11.77 -30.10 -1.10
C ALA A 247 -11.06 -28.81 -1.54
N ALA A 248 -10.14 -28.35 -0.69
CA ALA A 248 -9.30 -27.20 -0.99
C ALA A 248 -8.71 -27.33 -2.39
N PRO A 249 -8.52 -26.21 -3.11
CA PRO A 249 -8.14 -26.22 -4.52
C PRO A 249 -6.97 -27.15 -4.78
N ARG A 250 -7.20 -28.16 -5.63
CA ARG A 250 -6.12 -28.92 -6.26
C ARG A 250 -5.22 -27.90 -6.95
N ARG A 251 -3.91 -28.01 -6.73
CA ARG A 251 -2.89 -27.22 -7.43
C ARG A 251 -2.97 -27.51 -8.93
N HIS A 252 -3.81 -26.82 -9.70
CA HIS A 252 -3.74 -26.83 -11.15
C HIS A 252 -4.37 -25.59 -11.79
N GLY A 253 -3.65 -25.09 -12.80
CA GLY A 253 -4.16 -24.23 -13.85
C GLY A 253 -4.34 -22.78 -13.43
N GLU A 254 -3.40 -21.95 -13.87
CA GLU A 254 -3.50 -20.49 -13.88
C GLU A 254 -4.93 -20.06 -14.28
N SER A 255 -5.68 -19.49 -13.33
CA SER A 255 -6.60 -18.44 -13.72
C SER A 255 -5.72 -17.29 -14.21
N ARG A 256 -5.48 -17.26 -15.51
CA ARG A 256 -4.96 -16.09 -16.23
C ARG A 256 -5.91 -14.92 -15.94
N ILE A 257 -5.58 -14.18 -14.90
CA ILE A 257 -5.74 -12.74 -14.93
C ILE A 257 -4.35 -12.26 -15.31
N GLU A 258 -4.19 -11.94 -16.59
CA GLU A 258 -3.10 -11.13 -17.08
C GLU A 258 -3.23 -9.75 -16.43
N LEU A 259 -2.78 -9.63 -15.19
CA LEU A 259 -2.30 -8.35 -14.69
C LEU A 259 -0.87 -8.21 -15.24
N TYR A 260 -0.74 -7.93 -16.53
CA TYR A 260 0.54 -7.67 -17.19
C TYR A 260 0.58 -6.23 -17.72
N PRO A 261 1.76 -5.67 -18.08
CA PRO A 261 3.13 -6.21 -18.01
C PRO A 261 4.00 -5.29 -17.11
N GLU A 262 5.10 -5.68 -16.46
CA GLU A 262 6.29 -6.36 -16.91
C GLU A 262 6.95 -6.99 -15.68
N ALA A 263 7.67 -8.08 -15.87
CA ALA A 263 8.54 -8.61 -14.84
C ALA A 263 9.51 -7.50 -14.42
N LEU A 264 9.34 -6.99 -13.20
CA LEU A 264 10.40 -6.24 -12.53
C LEU A 264 11.68 -7.07 -12.71
N PRO A 265 12.75 -6.52 -13.31
CA PRO A 265 13.97 -7.28 -13.52
C PRO A 265 14.41 -7.90 -12.20
N ALA A 266 14.85 -9.16 -12.25
CA ALA A 266 15.18 -10.02 -11.11
C ALA A 266 16.24 -9.44 -10.14
N ASN A 267 16.80 -8.27 -10.45
CA ASN A 267 17.87 -7.57 -9.75
C ASN A 267 17.35 -6.46 -8.80
N SER A 268 16.21 -6.66 -8.14
CA SER A 268 15.75 -5.74 -7.08
C SER A 268 16.50 -6.03 -5.78
N PRO A 269 17.19 -5.06 -5.15
CA PRO A 269 18.14 -5.37 -4.07
C PRO A 269 17.46 -5.72 -2.76
N ALA A 270 18.00 -6.75 -2.11
CA ALA A 270 17.66 -7.16 -0.76
C ALA A 270 18.34 -6.24 0.26
N VAL A 271 17.66 -5.19 0.71
CA VAL A 271 18.18 -4.28 1.75
C VAL A 271 17.49 -4.56 3.07
N ARG A 272 18.27 -4.80 4.14
CA ARG A 272 17.73 -4.92 5.50
C ARG A 272 17.65 -3.53 6.14
N LEU A 273 16.44 -3.02 6.28
CA LEU A 273 16.16 -1.75 6.96
C LEU A 273 15.53 -1.99 8.34
N LYS A 274 15.84 -1.12 9.31
CA LYS A 274 15.11 -1.05 10.59
C LYS A 274 13.72 -0.45 10.36
N PRO A 275 12.71 -0.75 11.21
CA PRO A 275 11.34 -0.25 11.03
C PRO A 275 11.23 1.27 10.81
N ALA A 276 11.83 2.09 11.67
CA ALA A 276 11.81 3.55 11.54
C ALA A 276 12.45 4.06 10.23
N VAL A 277 13.46 3.35 9.72
CA VAL A 277 14.11 3.69 8.43
C VAL A 277 13.20 3.34 7.25
N LYS A 278 12.42 2.27 7.36
CA LYS A 278 11.38 1.90 6.37
C LYS A 278 10.25 2.92 6.37
N GLU A 279 9.80 3.36 7.54
CA GLU A 279 8.79 4.41 7.67
C GLU A 279 9.25 5.71 7.02
N LEU A 280 10.51 6.13 7.24
CA LEU A 280 11.07 7.31 6.55
C LEU A 280 11.14 7.11 5.02
N LEU A 281 11.53 5.92 4.55
CA LEU A 281 11.54 5.58 3.12
C LEU A 281 10.13 5.65 2.52
N ASP A 282 9.11 5.22 3.27
CA ASP A 282 7.72 5.29 2.85
C ASP A 282 7.23 6.73 2.75
N VAL A 283 7.60 7.59 3.71
CA VAL A 283 7.31 9.03 3.65
C VAL A 283 7.96 9.67 2.43
N ILE A 284 9.24 9.40 2.16
CA ILE A 284 9.93 9.91 0.95
C ILE A 284 9.30 9.33 -0.33
N GLY A 285 8.79 8.11 -0.28
CA GLY A 285 8.06 7.55 -1.40
C GLY A 285 6.76 8.29 -1.68
N ASP A 286 5.98 8.52 -0.64
CA ASP A 286 4.66 9.14 -0.74
C ASP A 286 4.74 10.57 -1.24
N TRP A 287 5.80 11.26 -0.87
CA TRP A 287 6.04 12.64 -1.21
C TRP A 287 7.24 12.72 -2.16
N HIS A 288 6.95 12.77 -3.46
CA HIS A 288 7.92 12.55 -4.54
C HIS A 288 9.19 13.40 -4.43
N LEU A 289 9.19 14.56 -3.77
CA LEU A 289 10.41 15.37 -3.59
C LEU A 289 10.35 16.12 -2.27
N VAL A 290 11.15 15.72 -1.28
CA VAL A 290 11.02 16.25 0.09
C VAL A 290 12.31 16.89 0.60
N SER A 291 12.20 18.10 1.15
CA SER A 291 13.34 18.73 1.82
C SER A 291 13.61 18.09 3.19
N ARG A 292 14.87 18.11 3.64
CA ARG A 292 15.22 17.65 5.00
C ARG A 292 14.46 18.39 6.11
N MET A 293 14.05 19.64 5.86
CA MET A 293 13.37 20.47 6.86
C MET A 293 11.91 20.07 7.09
N VAL A 294 11.30 19.41 6.10
CA VAL A 294 9.88 19.03 6.06
C VAL A 294 9.70 17.58 6.56
N LEU A 295 10.69 16.72 6.31
CA LEU A 295 10.69 15.31 6.73
C LEU A 295 10.38 15.05 8.21
N PRO A 296 10.89 15.84 9.19
CA PRO A 296 10.58 15.61 10.60
C PRO A 296 9.08 15.70 10.91
N GLY A 297 8.38 16.64 10.28
CA GLY A 297 6.93 16.75 10.40
C GLY A 297 6.23 15.56 9.74
N LEU A 298 6.50 15.34 8.45
CA LEU A 298 5.83 14.28 7.69
C LEU A 298 6.04 12.86 8.26
N ALA A 299 7.19 12.60 8.88
CA ALA A 299 7.52 11.32 9.50
C ALA A 299 7.25 11.27 11.01
N ASP A 300 6.74 12.34 11.62
CA ASP A 300 6.48 12.47 13.06
C ASP A 300 7.68 12.03 13.94
N VAL A 301 8.86 12.54 13.60
CA VAL A 301 10.12 12.23 14.30
C VAL A 301 10.99 13.46 14.45
N SER A 302 11.91 13.44 15.43
CA SER A 302 12.84 14.55 15.62
C SER A 302 13.77 14.76 14.43
N THR A 303 14.21 16.00 14.21
CA THR A 303 15.22 16.37 13.20
C THR A 303 16.48 15.52 13.33
N GLN A 304 16.90 15.21 14.56
CA GLN A 304 18.07 14.37 14.83
C GLN A 304 17.87 12.94 14.30
N ARG A 305 16.69 12.32 14.54
CA ARG A 305 16.37 10.98 14.03
C ARG A 305 16.39 10.95 12.50
N VAL A 306 15.78 11.93 11.83
CA VAL A 306 15.83 12.04 10.35
C VAL A 306 17.28 12.12 9.87
N SER A 307 18.11 12.91 10.56
CA SER A 307 19.53 13.10 10.22
C SER A 307 20.36 11.81 10.37
N GLN A 308 19.96 10.90 11.26
CA GLN A 308 20.58 9.59 11.43
C GLN A 308 20.08 8.57 10.39
N MET A 309 18.80 8.65 10.00
CA MET A 309 18.18 7.68 9.10
C MET A 309 18.44 7.97 7.61
N LEU A 310 18.50 9.24 7.20
CA LEU A 310 18.74 9.62 5.80
C LEU A 310 20.06 9.08 5.23
N PRO A 311 21.22 9.18 5.92
CA PRO A 311 22.46 8.60 5.44
C PRO A 311 22.37 7.10 5.17
N VAL A 312 21.59 6.36 5.97
CA VAL A 312 21.36 4.91 5.75
C VAL A 312 20.63 4.69 4.43
N LEU A 313 19.56 5.44 4.16
CA LEU A 313 18.81 5.32 2.90
C LEU A 313 19.63 5.71 1.67
N THR A 314 20.46 6.76 1.79
CA THR A 314 21.36 7.20 0.72
C THR A 314 22.51 6.22 0.48
N ALA A 315 23.14 5.69 1.54
CA ALA A 315 24.22 4.71 1.43
C ALA A 315 23.73 3.39 0.82
N GLN A 316 22.48 3.01 1.10
CA GLN A 316 21.83 1.84 0.47
C GLN A 316 21.35 2.11 -0.96
N GLY A 317 21.55 3.33 -1.47
CA GLY A 317 21.14 3.76 -2.79
C GLY A 317 19.64 3.75 -2.99
N LEU A 318 18.83 3.79 -1.93
CA LEU A 318 17.36 3.78 -2.02
C LEU A 318 16.81 5.19 -2.24
N VAL A 319 17.49 6.19 -1.71
CA VAL A 319 17.12 7.61 -1.81
C VAL A 319 18.29 8.39 -2.39
N LYS A 320 18.03 9.29 -3.33
CA LYS A 320 19.01 10.29 -3.77
C LYS A 320 18.81 11.61 -3.07
N ARG A 321 19.94 12.29 -2.86
CA ARG A 321 19.99 13.69 -2.48
C ARG A 321 20.09 14.53 -3.74
N LEU A 322 19.20 15.51 -3.87
CA LEU A 322 19.19 16.53 -4.90
C LEU A 322 19.46 17.89 -4.25
N ASN A 323 20.11 18.79 -4.97
CA ASN A 323 20.28 20.18 -4.51
C ASN A 323 19.40 21.07 -5.39
N LEU A 324 18.33 21.61 -4.82
CA LEU A 324 17.42 22.57 -5.47
C LEU A 324 17.48 23.86 -4.65
N ASP A 325 17.73 24.98 -5.31
CA ASP A 325 17.91 26.31 -4.69
C ASP A 325 18.86 26.31 -3.49
N LYS A 326 20.02 25.65 -3.66
CA LYS A 326 21.05 25.48 -2.62
C LYS A 326 20.57 24.71 -1.38
N ARG A 327 19.40 24.07 -1.42
CA ARG A 327 18.82 23.29 -0.32
C ARG A 327 18.76 21.78 -0.65
N PRO A 328 19.08 20.90 0.31
CA PRO A 328 19.05 19.46 0.08
C PRO A 328 17.63 18.91 0.11
N HIS A 329 17.25 18.30 -1.01
CA HIS A 329 16.01 17.56 -1.20
C HIS A 329 16.31 16.07 -1.37
N TYR A 330 15.33 15.25 -1.05
CA TYR A 330 15.43 13.80 -1.02
C TYR A 330 14.28 13.18 -1.77
N ALA A 331 14.59 12.06 -2.40
CA ALA A 331 13.87 11.57 -3.53
C ALA A 331 14.11 10.08 -3.71
N LEU A 332 13.10 9.30 -4.09
CA LEU A 332 13.32 7.90 -4.44
C LEU A 332 14.26 7.77 -5.63
N SER A 333 15.18 6.81 -5.51
CA SER A 333 15.92 6.25 -6.65
C SER A 333 15.12 5.14 -7.32
N ASP A 334 15.57 4.66 -8.48
CA ASP A 334 14.95 3.53 -9.16
C ASP A 334 15.01 2.29 -8.27
N ARG A 335 16.12 2.18 -7.56
CA ARG A 335 16.38 1.13 -6.59
C ARG A 335 15.42 1.19 -5.40
N GLY A 336 15.20 2.37 -4.83
CA GLY A 336 14.24 2.61 -3.74
C GLY A 336 12.81 2.33 -4.17
N LEU A 337 12.46 2.78 -5.36
CA LEU A 337 11.15 2.56 -5.95
C LEU A 337 10.88 1.05 -6.16
N ARG A 338 11.82 0.32 -6.77
CA ARG A 338 11.74 -1.13 -6.93
C ARG A 338 11.65 -1.87 -5.60
N TYR A 339 12.39 -1.43 -4.58
CA TYR A 339 12.34 -2.00 -3.24
C TYR A 339 10.93 -1.89 -2.63
N ILE A 340 10.34 -0.68 -2.63
CA ILE A 340 9.01 -0.44 -2.06
C ILE A 340 7.93 -1.21 -2.85
N SER A 341 7.97 -1.17 -4.18
CA SER A 341 7.01 -1.87 -5.04
C SER A 341 7.06 -3.39 -4.88
N GLY A 342 8.26 -3.96 -4.70
CA GLY A 342 8.42 -5.37 -4.36
C GLY A 342 7.86 -5.72 -2.97
N ARG A 343 8.13 -4.89 -1.96
CA ARG A 343 7.63 -5.08 -0.58
C ARG A 343 6.10 -5.01 -0.51
N ASP A 344 5.50 -4.02 -1.17
CA ASP A 344 4.06 -3.76 -1.15
C ASP A 344 3.29 -4.55 -2.22
N ARG A 345 4.02 -5.22 -3.12
CA ARG A 345 3.49 -6.04 -4.20
C ARG A 345 2.59 -5.24 -5.15
N VAL A 346 3.07 -4.06 -5.50
CA VAL A 346 2.39 -3.09 -6.37
C VAL A 346 3.20 -2.96 -7.66
N ALA A 347 2.52 -3.00 -8.81
CA ALA A 347 3.15 -2.72 -10.09
C ALA A 347 3.66 -1.27 -10.13
N LEU A 348 4.84 -1.06 -10.71
CA LEU A 348 5.30 0.28 -11.05
C LEU A 348 4.36 0.85 -12.10
N ARG A 349 3.85 2.06 -11.86
CA ARG A 349 2.95 2.72 -12.82
C ARG A 349 3.77 3.66 -13.72
N PRO A 350 3.27 3.95 -14.93
CA PRO A 350 3.85 5.00 -15.79
C PRO A 350 3.94 6.37 -15.11
N LYS A 351 3.12 6.59 -14.06
CA LYS A 351 3.10 7.83 -13.27
C LYS A 351 4.02 7.81 -12.05
N THR A 352 4.74 6.74 -11.76
CA THR A 352 5.55 6.60 -10.54
C THR A 352 6.91 7.26 -10.67
N TRP A 353 7.29 8.08 -9.68
CA TRP A 353 8.44 8.98 -9.78
C TRP A 353 9.74 8.38 -9.20
N SER A 354 10.86 8.64 -9.89
CA SER A 354 12.23 8.40 -9.43
C SER A 354 13.21 9.34 -10.13
N VAL A 355 14.34 9.63 -9.47
CA VAL A 355 15.44 10.47 -9.96
C VAL A 355 16.30 9.89 -11.09
N GLU A 356 16.23 8.59 -11.37
CA GLU A 356 17.18 7.89 -12.26
C GLU A 356 16.58 7.36 -13.56
N LEU A 357 15.26 7.26 -13.67
CA LEU A 357 14.60 6.66 -14.81
C LEU A 357 14.94 7.41 -16.13
N LYS A 358 15.96 6.92 -16.83
CA LYS A 358 16.27 7.13 -18.25
C LYS A 358 16.24 5.75 -18.91
N GLY A 359 15.21 5.42 -19.69
CA GLY A 359 15.11 4.10 -20.31
C GLY A 359 13.93 3.90 -21.27
N PRO A 360 13.91 2.78 -22.02
CA PRO A 360 13.02 2.50 -23.16
C PRO A 360 11.52 2.33 -22.82
N MET A 361 11.17 2.44 -21.53
CA MET A 361 9.82 2.37 -20.96
C MET A 361 9.02 3.67 -21.09
N GLY A 362 9.51 4.64 -21.86
CA GLY A 362 8.76 5.87 -22.14
C GLY A 362 8.49 6.71 -20.90
N ILE A 363 9.55 7.15 -20.19
CA ILE A 363 9.46 8.38 -19.41
C ILE A 363 10.00 9.48 -20.30
N PHE A 364 9.16 9.90 -21.25
CA PHE A 364 9.29 11.22 -21.84
C PHE A 364 9.14 12.25 -20.73
N GLY A 365 9.91 13.34 -20.83
CA GLY A 365 9.86 14.51 -19.97
C GLY A 365 8.53 15.29 -19.98
N GLY A 366 7.38 14.60 -19.90
CA GLY A 366 6.13 15.19 -19.42
C GLY A 366 6.28 15.48 -17.92
N LYS A 367 6.25 14.46 -17.05
CA LYS A 367 6.28 14.66 -15.60
C LYS A 367 7.53 15.33 -15.02
N MET A 368 8.71 15.26 -15.64
CA MET A 368 9.86 16.02 -15.14
C MET A 368 9.70 17.51 -15.46
N ARG A 369 9.17 17.84 -16.64
CA ARG A 369 8.83 19.21 -17.06
C ARG A 369 7.59 19.72 -16.31
N ASP A 370 6.63 18.84 -16.00
CA ASP A 370 5.47 19.14 -15.17
C ASP A 370 5.86 19.29 -13.69
N LEU A 371 6.73 18.43 -13.13
CA LEU A 371 7.22 18.59 -11.74
C LEU A 371 8.11 19.82 -11.61
N TYR A 372 8.93 20.16 -12.61
CA TYR A 372 9.68 21.43 -12.59
C TYR A 372 8.75 22.64 -12.83
N GLY A 373 7.73 22.49 -13.68
CA GLY A 373 6.69 23.51 -13.91
C GLY A 373 5.71 23.66 -12.75
N ASP A 374 5.65 22.67 -11.86
CA ASP A 374 4.78 22.57 -10.69
C ASP A 374 5.59 22.38 -9.38
N LEU A 375 6.88 22.74 -9.43
CA LEU A 375 7.81 22.51 -8.34
C LEU A 375 7.40 23.33 -7.12
N ASP A 376 7.13 24.61 -7.35
CA ASP A 376 6.73 25.55 -6.30
C ASP A 376 5.40 25.13 -5.66
N HIS A 377 4.45 24.63 -6.45
CA HIS A 377 3.19 24.06 -5.95
C HIS A 377 3.44 22.86 -5.05
N THR A 378 4.17 21.87 -5.55
CA THR A 378 4.51 20.65 -4.80
C THR A 378 5.27 20.99 -3.51
N LEU A 379 6.27 21.86 -3.57
CA LEU A 379 7.06 22.28 -2.41
C LEU A 379 6.21 23.06 -1.40
N THR A 380 5.24 23.85 -1.86
CA THR A 380 4.33 24.60 -0.99
C THR A 380 3.35 23.68 -0.29
N VAL A 381 2.71 22.75 -0.99
CA VAL A 381 1.84 21.72 -0.41
C VAL A 381 2.59 20.92 0.66
N LEU A 382 3.82 20.50 0.36
CA LEU A 382 4.68 19.79 1.32
C LEU A 382 4.99 20.60 2.57
N ARG A 383 5.30 21.88 2.37
CA ARG A 383 5.57 22.80 3.48
C ARG A 383 4.33 22.98 4.34
N LEU A 384 3.17 23.22 3.74
CA LEU A 384 1.88 23.33 4.42
C LEU A 384 1.59 22.10 5.29
N MET A 385 1.73 20.89 4.72
CA MET A 385 1.51 19.64 5.47
C MET A 385 2.54 19.40 6.58
N SER A 386 3.81 19.77 6.38
CA SER A 386 4.80 19.70 7.45
C SER A 386 4.58 20.73 8.54
N ASP A 387 4.12 21.93 8.21
CA ASP A 387 3.90 23.00 9.19
C ASP A 387 2.69 22.64 10.06
N LEU A 388 1.59 22.15 9.46
CA LEU A 388 0.46 21.55 10.19
C LEU A 388 0.90 20.43 11.13
N SER A 389 1.71 19.48 10.64
CA SER A 389 2.20 18.37 11.46
C SER A 389 3.05 18.83 12.66
N LYS A 390 3.96 19.78 12.44
CA LYS A 390 4.80 20.34 13.52
C LYS A 390 3.97 21.08 14.56
N GLU A 391 2.96 21.82 14.11
CA GLU A 391 2.05 22.55 14.99
C GLU A 391 1.23 21.58 15.85
N VAL A 392 0.63 20.56 15.25
CA VAL A 392 -0.09 19.50 15.96
C VAL A 392 0.81 18.81 17.00
N GLY A 393 2.07 18.53 16.66
CA GLY A 393 3.02 17.91 17.59
C GLY A 393 3.39 18.77 18.81
N ARG A 394 3.10 20.07 18.78
CA ARG A 394 3.36 21.01 19.89
C ARG A 394 2.16 21.24 20.80
N ILE A 395 0.94 20.98 20.31
CA ILE A 395 -0.29 21.30 21.03
C ILE A 395 -0.86 20.03 21.67
N GLN A 396 -0.96 20.04 23.00
CA GLN A 396 -1.54 18.92 23.74
C GLN A 396 -3.02 18.73 23.37
N GLY A 397 -3.43 17.47 23.19
CA GLY A 397 -4.80 17.13 22.81
C GLY A 397 -5.02 16.99 21.30
N TYR A 398 -4.13 17.53 20.47
CA TYR A 398 -4.18 17.35 19.03
C TYR A 398 -3.36 16.12 18.58
N HIS A 399 -3.81 15.48 17.50
CA HIS A 399 -3.04 14.42 16.85
C HIS A 399 -3.41 14.33 15.37
N LEU A 400 -2.40 14.27 14.52
CA LEU A 400 -2.56 14.18 13.08
C LEU A 400 -2.27 12.75 12.64
N SER A 401 -3.15 12.17 11.84
CA SER A 401 -2.96 10.84 11.26
C SER A 401 -3.25 10.85 9.77
N ASP A 402 -2.74 9.81 9.09
CA ASP A 402 -3.06 9.52 7.68
C ASP A 402 -2.77 10.70 6.73
N LEU A 403 -1.66 11.42 6.92
CA LEU A 403 -1.19 12.43 5.97
C LEU A 403 -0.96 11.78 4.60
N ASP A 404 -1.87 12.07 3.68
CA ASP A 404 -2.01 11.42 2.39
C ASP A 404 -1.58 12.41 1.28
N PRO A 405 -0.66 12.00 0.38
CA PRO A 405 -0.31 12.74 -0.82
C PRO A 405 -1.47 12.72 -1.84
N PRO A 406 -1.41 13.49 -2.93
CA PRO A 406 -2.53 13.65 -3.86
C PRO A 406 -3.16 12.34 -4.34
N GLU A 407 -2.31 11.39 -4.74
CA GLU A 407 -2.76 10.09 -5.28
C GLU A 407 -3.55 9.24 -4.26
N ARG A 408 -3.43 9.52 -2.95
CA ARG A 408 -4.16 8.84 -1.87
C ARG A 408 -5.28 9.68 -1.27
N ALA A 409 -5.21 10.99 -1.40
CA ALA A 409 -6.30 11.90 -1.06
C ALA A 409 -7.46 11.83 -2.07
N LEU A 410 -7.29 11.11 -3.20
CA LEU A 410 -8.29 10.90 -4.24
C LEU A 410 -9.67 10.56 -3.67
N ILE A 411 -10.63 11.39 -4.04
CA ILE A 411 -12.03 11.27 -3.66
C ILE A 411 -12.83 10.81 -4.87
N ARG A 412 -13.66 9.76 -4.73
CA ARG A 412 -14.44 9.20 -5.84
C ARG A 412 -15.94 9.23 -5.53
N PRO A 413 -16.79 9.75 -6.44
CA PRO A 413 -18.24 9.64 -6.28
C PRO A 413 -18.64 8.17 -6.24
N ASN A 414 -19.55 7.82 -5.33
CA ASN A 414 -20.17 6.49 -5.35
C ASN A 414 -21.12 6.43 -6.56
N HIS A 415 -21.19 5.27 -7.22
CA HIS A 415 -22.09 4.94 -8.35
C HIS A 415 -21.65 5.26 -9.79
N GLN A 416 -20.50 5.89 -10.04
CA GLN A 416 -19.98 6.04 -11.42
C GLN A 416 -18.47 5.79 -11.47
N PRO A 417 -18.02 4.52 -11.60
CA PRO A 417 -16.59 4.17 -11.66
C PRO A 417 -15.84 4.79 -12.85
N ASP A 418 -16.59 5.33 -13.81
CA ASP A 418 -16.09 5.92 -15.06
C ASP A 418 -15.91 7.45 -14.97
N ARG A 419 -16.43 8.11 -13.91
CA ARG A 419 -16.17 9.52 -13.65
C ARG A 419 -14.80 9.70 -13.00
N THR A 420 -14.06 10.70 -13.48
CA THR A 420 -12.82 11.19 -12.87
C THR A 420 -13.11 11.63 -11.43
N GLY A 421 -12.45 11.01 -10.46
CA GLY A 421 -12.50 11.47 -9.06
C GLY A 421 -11.78 12.82 -8.91
N ILE A 422 -11.99 13.47 -7.76
CA ILE A 422 -11.25 14.67 -7.37
C ILE A 422 -9.92 14.21 -6.80
N GLU A 423 -8.80 14.76 -7.27
CA GLU A 423 -7.44 14.51 -6.75
C GLU A 423 -6.97 15.74 -5.96
N PRO A 424 -7.26 15.84 -4.64
CA PRO A 424 -6.77 16.95 -3.84
C PRO A 424 -5.26 16.96 -3.74
N ASP A 425 -4.67 18.12 -3.42
CA ASP A 425 -3.23 18.25 -3.25
C ASP A 425 -2.69 17.51 -2.02
N ALA A 426 -3.49 17.41 -0.96
CA ALA A 426 -3.19 16.58 0.19
C ALA A 426 -4.46 16.22 0.97
N GLY A 427 -4.34 15.30 1.90
CA GLY A 427 -5.41 15.00 2.85
C GLY A 427 -4.88 14.45 4.17
N GLY A 428 -5.76 14.35 5.14
CA GLY A 428 -5.41 13.78 6.44
C GLY A 428 -6.56 13.71 7.42
N ARG A 429 -6.23 13.32 8.64
CA ARG A 429 -7.18 13.29 9.75
C ARG A 429 -6.64 13.99 10.98
N LEU A 430 -7.41 14.93 11.51
CA LEU A 430 -7.08 15.64 12.74
C LEU A 430 -7.95 15.12 13.88
N ARG A 431 -7.31 14.65 14.94
CA ARG A 431 -7.93 14.36 16.23
C ARG A 431 -7.71 15.53 17.15
N TYR A 432 -8.74 15.92 17.90
CA TYR A 432 -8.63 16.92 18.96
C TYR A 432 -9.54 16.54 20.13
N VAL A 433 -9.22 17.06 21.31
CA VAL A 433 -9.97 16.82 22.56
C VAL A 433 -10.82 18.04 22.86
N THR A 434 -12.14 17.86 22.92
CA THR A 434 -13.11 18.86 23.38
C THR A 434 -13.53 18.54 24.82
N GLY A 435 -14.17 19.50 25.49
CA GLY A 435 -14.81 19.27 26.79
C GLY A 435 -15.85 18.14 26.78
N SER A 436 -16.41 17.81 25.61
CA SER A 436 -17.38 16.74 25.39
C SER A 436 -16.80 15.40 24.92
N GLY A 437 -15.48 15.29 24.73
CA GLY A 437 -14.81 14.05 24.34
C GLY A 437 -13.73 14.21 23.27
N THR A 438 -13.34 13.12 22.62
CA THR A 438 -12.37 13.17 21.51
C THR A 438 -13.11 13.15 20.17
N ARG A 439 -12.80 14.11 19.29
CA ARG A 439 -13.36 14.20 17.95
C ARG A 439 -12.31 13.93 16.88
N TRP A 440 -12.74 13.37 15.76
CA TRP A 440 -11.93 13.15 14.57
C TRP A 440 -12.53 13.87 13.38
N ILE A 441 -11.66 14.57 12.67
CA ILE A 441 -11.96 15.33 11.47
C ILE A 441 -11.18 14.69 10.33
N SER A 442 -11.82 14.51 9.17
CA SER A 442 -11.07 14.30 7.93
C SER A 442 -10.99 15.62 7.20
N PHE A 443 -9.87 15.90 6.54
CA PHE A 443 -9.71 17.09 5.71
C PHE A 443 -9.02 16.74 4.40
N VAL A 444 -9.23 17.57 3.40
CA VAL A 444 -8.45 17.62 2.16
C VAL A 444 -7.97 19.04 1.94
N LEU A 445 -6.82 19.19 1.29
CA LEU A 445 -6.16 20.47 1.02
C LEU A 445 -6.09 20.69 -0.49
N GLU A 446 -6.39 21.92 -0.89
CA GLU A 446 -6.26 22.46 -2.23
C GLU A 446 -5.42 23.74 -2.14
N TYR A 447 -4.27 23.79 -2.81
CA TYR A 447 -3.44 24.99 -2.89
C TYR A 447 -3.64 25.66 -4.25
N GLU A 448 -4.08 26.90 -4.25
CA GLU A 448 -4.27 27.69 -5.47
C GLU A 448 -3.16 28.72 -5.59
N ARG A 449 -2.23 28.47 -6.54
CA ARG A 449 -1.11 29.36 -6.84
C ARG A 449 -1.44 30.45 -7.88
N ASP A 450 -2.38 30.16 -8.76
CA ASP A 450 -2.69 31.01 -9.91
C ASP A 450 -3.83 31.95 -9.53
N ARG A 451 -3.85 33.13 -10.15
CA ARG A 451 -4.98 34.05 -10.04
C ARG A 451 -6.28 33.32 -10.33
N ILE A 452 -7.12 33.20 -9.31
CA ILE A 452 -8.41 32.55 -9.47
C ILE A 452 -9.38 33.50 -10.20
N THR A 453 -9.93 32.99 -11.30
CA THR A 453 -11.04 33.62 -12.02
C THR A 453 -12.35 33.16 -11.40
N GLU A 454 -13.42 33.96 -11.56
CA GLU A 454 -14.75 33.59 -11.09
C GLU A 454 -15.19 32.24 -11.65
N THR A 455 -15.00 32.01 -12.97
CA THR A 455 -15.32 30.73 -13.61
C THR A 455 -14.59 29.54 -12.95
N ARG A 456 -13.29 29.67 -12.63
CA ARG A 456 -12.52 28.61 -11.97
C ARG A 456 -12.98 28.39 -10.53
N ALA A 457 -13.30 29.47 -9.81
CA ALA A 457 -13.87 29.38 -8.46
C ALA A 457 -15.21 28.63 -8.47
N THR A 458 -16.13 29.03 -9.35
CA THR A 458 -17.44 28.38 -9.54
C THR A 458 -17.28 26.91 -9.85
N SER A 459 -16.47 26.55 -10.85
CA SER A 459 -16.27 25.15 -11.24
C SER A 459 -15.71 24.30 -10.09
N LYS A 460 -14.81 24.84 -9.26
CA LYS A 460 -14.28 24.10 -8.10
C LYS A 460 -15.33 23.89 -7.02
N VAL A 461 -16.08 24.95 -6.67
CA VAL A 461 -17.17 24.88 -5.68
C VAL A 461 -18.21 23.85 -6.12
N GLU A 462 -18.68 23.93 -7.37
CA GLU A 462 -19.65 23.00 -7.95
C GLU A 462 -19.14 21.56 -7.99
N LEU A 463 -17.86 21.34 -8.32
CA LEU A 463 -17.27 20.00 -8.36
C LEU A 463 -17.30 19.34 -6.97
N TYR A 464 -16.90 20.07 -5.94
CA TYR A 464 -16.93 19.56 -4.56
C TYR A 464 -18.35 19.43 -4.03
N GLN A 465 -19.25 20.36 -4.35
CA GLN A 465 -20.69 20.26 -4.04
C GLN A 465 -21.29 18.99 -4.67
N ALA A 466 -21.18 18.84 -5.98
CA ALA A 466 -21.69 17.67 -6.70
C ALA A 466 -21.15 16.36 -6.12
N PHE A 467 -19.90 16.36 -5.68
CA PHE A 467 -19.29 15.22 -5.04
C PHE A 467 -19.87 14.94 -3.64
N LEU A 468 -19.98 15.94 -2.77
CA LEU A 468 -20.48 15.78 -1.40
C LEU A 468 -21.97 15.41 -1.37
N VAL A 469 -22.73 15.85 -2.38
CA VAL A 469 -24.17 15.57 -2.58
C VAL A 469 -24.40 14.19 -3.22
N SER A 470 -23.37 13.54 -3.80
CA SER A 470 -23.49 12.33 -4.64
C SER A 470 -23.99 11.04 -3.95
N GLY A 471 -24.55 11.13 -2.74
CA GLY A 471 -25.02 9.97 -1.98
C GLY A 471 -23.89 9.10 -1.42
N HIS A 472 -22.65 9.61 -1.41
CA HIS A 472 -21.53 8.94 -0.76
C HIS A 472 -21.81 8.78 0.73
N LYS A 473 -21.73 7.54 1.24
CA LYS A 473 -21.93 7.26 2.66
C LYS A 473 -20.67 7.58 3.43
N TRP A 474 -20.63 8.77 4.00
CA TRP A 474 -19.61 9.17 4.94
C TRP A 474 -19.66 8.28 6.18
N GLY A 475 -18.51 7.79 6.64
CA GLY A 475 -18.43 7.08 7.91
C GLY A 475 -18.83 7.98 9.09
N ALA A 476 -18.73 7.48 10.33
CA ALA A 476 -19.16 8.22 11.55
C ALA A 476 -18.55 9.65 11.71
N ASN A 477 -17.50 9.97 10.95
CA ASN A 477 -16.83 11.26 10.98
C ASN A 477 -17.30 12.23 9.88
N GLY A 478 -18.34 11.92 9.11
CA GLY A 478 -18.90 12.82 8.09
C GLY A 478 -17.96 13.07 6.89
N PRO A 479 -18.36 13.98 5.98
CA PRO A 479 -17.53 14.40 4.86
C PRO A 479 -16.22 15.07 5.32
N PRO A 480 -15.16 15.05 4.48
CA PRO A 480 -13.95 15.80 4.77
C PRO A 480 -14.22 17.32 4.65
N LEU A 481 -13.61 18.10 5.54
CA LEU A 481 -13.49 19.55 5.39
C LEU A 481 -12.50 19.86 4.27
N VAL A 482 -12.91 20.70 3.32
CA VAL A 482 -12.07 21.09 2.18
C VAL A 482 -11.37 22.40 2.53
N LEU A 483 -10.05 22.35 2.62
CA LEU A 483 -9.18 23.47 2.97
C LEU A 483 -8.61 24.08 1.70
N PHE A 484 -9.10 25.25 1.29
CA PHE A 484 -8.49 26.01 0.21
C PHE A 484 -7.44 26.97 0.78
N VAL A 485 -6.24 26.91 0.23
CA VAL A 485 -5.14 27.80 0.57
C VAL A 485 -4.73 28.56 -0.67
N PHE A 486 -4.75 29.88 -0.60
CA PHE A 486 -4.37 30.78 -1.68
C PHE A 486 -2.98 31.38 -1.44
N ASP A 487 -2.32 31.82 -2.50
CA ASP A 487 -1.04 32.53 -2.38
C ASP A 487 -1.25 33.89 -1.69
N THR A 488 -2.30 34.61 -2.11
CA THR A 488 -2.59 35.98 -1.66
C THR A 488 -3.95 36.13 -0.97
N ARG A 489 -4.12 37.23 -0.23
CA ARG A 489 -5.40 37.56 0.43
C ARG A 489 -6.47 37.95 -0.59
N GLU A 490 -6.07 38.62 -1.66
CA GLU A 490 -6.96 39.09 -2.72
C GLU A 490 -7.64 37.91 -3.44
N GLU A 491 -6.92 36.80 -3.65
CA GLU A 491 -7.46 35.58 -4.24
C GLU A 491 -8.39 34.83 -3.29
N GLU A 492 -8.03 34.73 -2.01
CA GLU A 492 -8.89 34.19 -0.95
C GLU A 492 -10.23 34.92 -0.91
N LEU A 493 -10.20 36.26 -0.85
CA LEU A 493 -11.41 37.08 -0.79
C LEU A 493 -12.25 36.96 -2.07
N ARG A 494 -11.63 36.89 -3.25
CA ARG A 494 -12.38 36.69 -4.50
C ARG A 494 -13.08 35.32 -4.51
N PHE A 495 -12.40 34.26 -4.08
CA PHE A 495 -13.02 32.95 -3.99
C PHE A 495 -14.13 32.91 -2.94
N PHE A 496 -13.94 33.60 -1.81
CA PHE A 496 -14.93 33.74 -0.75
C PHE A 496 -16.24 34.35 -1.27
N GLU A 497 -16.16 35.47 -2.01
CA GLU A 497 -17.35 36.10 -2.59
C GLU A 497 -18.09 35.19 -3.57
N VAL A 498 -17.37 34.46 -4.43
CA VAL A 498 -17.97 33.50 -5.37
C VAL A 498 -18.62 32.33 -4.62
N ALA A 499 -17.93 31.76 -3.64
CA ALA A 499 -18.45 30.64 -2.84
C ALA A 499 -19.71 31.05 -2.07
N LYS A 500 -19.72 32.25 -1.49
CA LYS A 500 -20.85 32.82 -0.76
C LYS A 500 -22.07 33.04 -1.67
N ALA A 501 -21.87 33.57 -2.88
CA ALA A 501 -22.94 33.76 -3.86
C ALA A 501 -23.54 32.43 -4.35
N LEU A 502 -22.72 31.38 -4.49
CA LEU A 502 -23.21 30.06 -4.89
C LEU A 502 -23.96 29.33 -3.76
N ASP A 503 -23.62 29.60 -2.51
CA ASP A 503 -24.31 29.04 -1.35
C ASP A 503 -25.71 29.66 -1.16
N SER A 504 -25.90 30.95 -1.52
CA SER A 504 -27.18 31.64 -1.42
C SER A 504 -28.24 31.21 -2.44
N ASP A 505 -27.82 30.72 -3.61
CA ASP A 505 -28.74 30.59 -4.75
C ASP A 505 -29.43 29.22 -4.87
N ILE A 506 -28.82 28.10 -4.44
CA ILE A 506 -29.36 26.76 -4.79
C ILE A 506 -29.26 25.69 -3.67
N HIS A 507 -28.43 25.83 -2.62
CA HIS A 507 -28.00 24.64 -1.85
C HIS A 507 -27.88 24.77 -0.32
N ARG A 508 -28.72 25.60 0.33
CA ARG A 508 -28.77 25.74 1.82
C ARG A 508 -28.78 24.43 2.61
N ASP A 509 -29.31 23.33 2.05
CA ASP A 509 -29.49 22.07 2.78
C ASP A 509 -28.24 21.16 2.84
N ILE A 510 -27.17 21.42 2.06
CA ILE A 510 -26.02 20.50 1.99
C ILE A 510 -24.67 21.18 2.33
N GLY A 511 -24.68 22.48 2.60
CA GLY A 511 -23.60 23.28 3.21
C GLY A 511 -22.21 22.64 3.09
N VAL A 512 -21.53 22.88 1.97
CA VAL A 512 -20.22 22.25 1.78
C VAL A 512 -19.23 22.83 2.81
N PRO A 513 -18.57 21.98 3.62
CA PRO A 513 -17.58 22.44 4.56
C PRO A 513 -16.32 22.89 3.79
N PHE A 514 -16.31 24.14 3.35
CA PHE A 514 -15.12 24.82 2.86
C PHE A 514 -14.55 25.71 3.97
N ALA A 515 -13.23 25.69 4.11
CA ALA A 515 -12.49 26.66 4.89
C ALA A 515 -11.40 27.27 4.00
N LEU A 516 -11.34 28.60 3.97
CA LEU A 516 -10.44 29.35 3.10
C LEU A 516 -9.34 30.01 3.93
N SER A 517 -8.10 29.97 3.45
CA SER A 517 -7.01 30.75 4.02
C SER A 517 -6.02 31.18 2.93
N HIS A 518 -5.04 32.01 3.28
CA HIS A 518 -3.92 32.32 2.41
C HIS A 518 -2.57 32.12 3.13
N LEU A 519 -1.48 31.95 2.37
CA LEU A 519 -0.16 31.64 2.93
C LEU A 519 0.32 32.65 3.97
N GLY A 520 0.04 33.94 3.75
CA GLY A 520 0.37 35.02 4.68
C GLY A 520 -0.28 34.84 6.04
N GLN A 521 -1.58 34.51 6.08
CA GLN A 521 -2.30 34.27 7.32
C GLN A 521 -1.81 33.01 8.02
N ILE A 522 -1.71 31.88 7.31
CA ILE A 522 -1.23 30.60 7.88
C ILE A 522 0.16 30.79 8.51
N LYS A 523 1.04 31.56 7.85
CA LYS A 523 2.38 31.86 8.38
C LYS A 523 2.33 32.71 9.65
N ALA A 524 1.35 33.60 9.78
CA ALA A 524 1.21 34.50 10.92
C ALA A 524 0.58 33.81 12.14
N THR A 525 -0.47 33.01 11.93
CA THR A 525 -1.31 32.48 13.01
C THR A 525 -1.26 30.95 13.18
N GLY A 526 -0.66 30.22 12.23
CA GLY A 526 -0.65 28.75 12.21
C GLY A 526 -1.92 28.14 11.61
N PHE A 527 -1.93 26.85 11.32
CA PHE A 527 -3.09 26.12 10.84
C PHE A 527 -4.20 25.99 11.88
N LEU A 528 -3.82 25.86 13.16
CA LEU A 528 -4.77 25.63 14.25
C LEU A 528 -5.13 26.93 14.97
N GLY A 529 -4.66 28.09 14.49
CA GLY A 529 -5.07 29.41 14.96
C GLY A 529 -6.34 29.94 14.28
N ARG A 530 -6.67 31.20 14.56
CA ARG A 530 -7.73 31.96 13.86
C ARG A 530 -7.29 32.31 12.45
N THR A 531 -7.43 31.34 11.56
CA THR A 531 -6.75 31.33 10.26
C THR A 531 -7.72 31.21 9.10
N TRP A 532 -8.91 30.70 9.35
CA TRP A 532 -9.79 30.20 8.30
C TRP A 532 -11.06 31.04 8.20
N LEU A 533 -11.40 31.44 6.98
CA LEU A 533 -12.68 32.05 6.63
C LEU A 533 -13.70 30.98 6.25
N MET A 534 -14.96 31.21 6.59
CA MET A 534 -16.08 30.32 6.26
C MET A 534 -17.08 31.06 5.36
N PRO A 535 -17.31 30.61 4.12
CA PRO A 535 -18.22 31.28 3.19
C PRO A 535 -19.70 30.95 3.48
N VAL A 536 -20.17 31.21 4.71
CA VAL A 536 -21.55 30.92 5.16
C VAL A 536 -22.17 32.19 5.78
N GLU A 537 -23.47 32.40 5.60
CA GLU A 537 -24.22 33.51 6.23
C GLU A 537 -24.04 33.50 7.77
N GLY A 538 -23.68 34.65 8.35
CA GLY A 538 -23.55 34.84 9.81
C GLY A 538 -22.11 34.90 10.37
N HIS A 539 -21.10 34.49 9.59
CA HIS A 539 -19.68 34.51 9.99
C HIS A 539 -18.80 35.39 9.09
N ALA A 540 -19.40 36.38 8.42
CA ALA A 540 -18.92 36.89 7.14
C ALA A 540 -17.53 37.57 7.11
N ASP A 541 -16.84 37.80 8.24
CA ASP A 541 -15.48 38.35 8.27
C ASP A 541 -14.57 37.78 9.38
N ASP A 542 -15.07 36.87 10.21
CA ASP A 542 -14.30 36.36 11.35
C ASP A 542 -13.46 35.14 10.96
N ARG A 543 -12.15 35.22 11.17
CA ARG A 543 -11.29 34.04 11.05
C ARG A 543 -11.48 33.13 12.25
N LEU A 544 -11.88 31.89 11.98
CA LEU A 544 -12.18 30.88 12.98
C LEU A 544 -11.01 29.93 13.19
N TYR A 545 -11.01 29.27 14.34
CA TYR A 545 -10.15 28.12 14.59
C TYR A 545 -10.64 26.90 13.82
N LEU A 546 -9.73 26.06 13.36
CA LEU A 546 -10.08 24.88 12.55
C LEU A 546 -11.03 23.90 13.26
N ASP A 547 -10.96 23.82 14.60
CA ASP A 547 -11.83 22.98 15.41
C ASP A 547 -13.26 23.54 15.59
N GLN A 548 -13.43 24.87 15.48
CA GLN A 548 -14.74 25.54 15.52
C GLN A 548 -15.61 25.22 14.28
N PHE A 549 -15.00 24.99 13.11
CA PHE A 549 -15.71 24.60 11.88
C PHE A 549 -16.59 23.35 12.06
N PHE A 550 -16.30 22.50 13.03
CA PHE A 550 -17.04 21.25 13.25
C PHE A 550 -18.15 21.35 14.28
N ALA A 551 -18.17 22.42 15.07
CA ALA A 551 -19.30 22.72 15.94
C ALA A 551 -20.45 23.29 15.11
N ASP A 552 -20.14 24.18 14.16
CA ASP A 552 -21.14 24.98 13.44
C ASP A 552 -21.72 24.27 12.22
N VAL A 553 -20.94 23.46 11.49
CA VAL A 553 -21.42 22.71 10.29
C VAL A 553 -22.30 21.48 10.65
N ARG A 554 -22.44 21.13 11.94
CA ARG A 554 -23.28 20.00 12.41
C ARG A 554 -24.42 20.41 13.34
N GLY A 555 -24.65 21.73 13.49
CA GLY A 555 -25.77 22.30 14.23
C GLY A 555 -27.10 22.01 13.57
#